data_AF-A0A974P4G0-F1
#
_entry.id   AF-A0A974P4G0-F1
#
_cell.length_a   1.000
_cell.length_b   1.000
_cell.length_c   1.000
_cell.angle_alpha   90.00
_cell.angle_beta   90.00
_cell.angle_gamma   90.00
#
_symmetry.space_group_name_H-M   'P 1'
#
loop_
_entity.id
_entity.type
_entity.pdbx_description
1 polymer ?
#
loop_
_entity_poly.entity_id
_entity_poly.type
_entity_poly.pdbx_seq_one_letter_code
_entity_poly.pdbx_strand_id
1 'polypeptide(L)'
;MKAGTYSLDTNTLNVAGAFAIPVAGTINTTIFSPSLYGKIVPVGAATIGDGLKVLVTVTGPIANGTSFNIVDATSGTTGSTVTATSNTLRYAFSAAPTTAGLVRITTTQIPLVDVVTPVVTPPVVPGVPVVPGFPSLRRSVRCCPSSSPR
;
A
#
# COMPACT_ATOMS: atom_id res chain seq x y z
N MET A 1 26.24 24.89 12.93
CA MET A 1 25.08 24.87 12.03
C MET A 1 23.93 24.20 12.76
N LYS A 2 22.77 24.84 12.86
CA LYS A 2 21.63 24.32 13.64
C LYS A 2 20.81 23.42 12.74
N ALA A 3 20.69 22.13 13.06
CA ALA A 3 19.75 21.25 12.38
C ALA A 3 18.32 21.68 12.73
N GLY A 4 17.44 21.77 11.72
CA GLY A 4 16.03 22.07 11.89
C GLY A 4 15.22 20.78 11.92
N THR A 5 14.30 20.65 12.86
CA THR A 5 13.37 19.51 12.94
C THR A 5 11.95 20.00 12.83
N TYR A 6 11.18 19.40 11.92
CA TYR A 6 9.76 19.73 11.70
C TYR A 6 8.92 18.49 11.97
N SER A 7 7.93 18.57 12.85
CA SER A 7 6.97 17.49 13.09
C SER A 7 5.61 17.93 12.57
N LEU A 8 5.12 17.24 11.55
CA LEU A 8 3.87 17.59 10.86
C LEU A 8 2.74 16.62 11.18
N ASP A 9 3.06 15.38 11.57
CA ASP A 9 2.10 14.28 11.62
C ASP A 9 1.32 14.22 10.29
N THR A 10 -0.01 14.27 10.32
CA THR A 10 -0.88 14.33 9.13
C THR A 10 -1.26 15.76 8.73
N ASN A 11 -0.67 16.79 9.36
CA ASN A 11 -1.05 18.18 9.17
C ASN A 11 -0.32 18.85 7.99
N THR A 12 -0.98 19.84 7.41
CA THR A 12 -0.36 20.73 6.42
C THR A 12 0.18 21.98 7.10
N LEU A 13 1.48 22.24 6.97
CA LEU A 13 2.10 23.50 7.37
C LEU A 13 2.15 24.45 6.17
N ASN A 14 1.38 25.54 6.24
CA ASN A 14 1.46 26.62 5.26
C ASN A 14 2.47 27.67 5.73
N VAL A 15 3.50 27.95 4.93
CA VAL A 15 4.52 28.94 5.23
C VAL A 15 4.31 30.15 4.33
N ALA A 16 3.86 31.27 4.90
CA ALA A 16 3.53 32.48 4.15
C ALA A 16 4.75 33.18 3.49
N GLY A 17 5.98 32.73 3.77
CA GLY A 17 7.21 33.33 3.26
C GLY A 17 8.17 32.29 2.70
N ALA A 18 9.46 32.66 2.62
CA ALA A 18 10.51 31.72 2.25
C ALA A 18 10.67 30.64 3.33
N PHE A 19 10.83 29.39 2.89
CA PHE A 19 11.01 28.26 3.78
C PHE A 19 12.43 27.73 3.62
N ALA A 20 13.24 27.80 4.68
CA ALA A 20 14.62 27.34 4.64
C ALA A 20 14.82 26.20 5.63
N ILE A 21 15.27 25.04 5.12
CA ILE A 21 15.75 23.95 5.95
C ILE A 21 17.28 24.00 5.94
N PRO A 22 17.92 24.07 7.11
CA PRO A 22 19.38 24.02 7.20
C PRO A 22 19.91 22.65 6.79
N VAL A 23 21.21 22.59 6.46
CA VAL A 23 21.93 21.33 6.16
C VAL A 23 21.70 20.31 7.29
N ALA A 24 21.46 19.06 6.92
CA ALA A 24 21.11 17.95 7.82
C ALA A 24 19.80 18.15 8.62
N GLY A 25 18.83 18.87 8.05
CA GLY A 25 17.48 18.98 8.62
C GLY A 25 16.71 17.65 8.63
N THR A 26 15.69 17.56 9.47
CA THR A 26 14.82 16.38 9.60
C THR A 26 13.34 16.77 9.55
N ILE A 27 12.53 16.08 8.75
CA ILE A 27 11.08 16.21 8.69
C ILE A 27 10.45 14.90 9.17
N ASN A 28 9.65 14.98 10.22
CA ASN A 28 8.81 13.89 10.70
C ASN A 28 7.40 14.10 10.14
N THR A 29 6.92 13.13 9.37
CA THR A 29 5.59 13.15 8.76
C THR A 29 4.89 11.81 8.97
N THR A 30 3.57 11.86 9.09
CA THR A 30 2.72 10.68 9.18
C THR A 30 1.88 10.60 7.92
N ILE A 31 1.89 9.43 7.29
CA ILE A 31 1.07 9.11 6.11
C ILE A 31 -0.03 8.15 6.55
N PHE A 32 -1.27 8.58 6.41
CA PHE A 32 -2.42 7.72 6.60
C PHE A 32 -2.94 7.20 5.25
N SER A 33 -3.01 8.09 4.24
CA SER A 33 -3.48 7.77 2.90
C SER A 33 -2.89 8.76 1.87
N PRO A 34 -3.08 8.55 0.55
CA PRO A 34 -2.67 9.51 -0.49
C PRO A 34 -3.31 10.90 -0.36
N SER A 35 -4.45 11.00 0.33
CA SER A 35 -5.15 12.26 0.58
C SER A 35 -4.85 12.86 1.96
N LEU A 36 -4.37 12.05 2.91
CA LEU A 36 -4.12 12.46 4.28
C LEU A 36 -2.68 12.13 4.69
N TYR A 37 -1.82 13.14 4.59
CA TYR A 37 -0.42 13.08 4.98
C TYR A 37 0.11 14.46 5.35
N GLY A 38 1.16 14.50 6.17
CA GLY A 38 1.81 15.74 6.54
C GLY A 38 2.63 16.33 5.39
N LYS A 39 2.33 17.59 5.03
CA LYS A 39 3.01 18.30 3.95
C LYS A 39 3.31 19.75 4.32
N ILE A 40 4.33 20.32 3.70
CA ILE A 40 4.71 21.73 3.84
C ILE A 40 4.43 22.41 2.50
N VAL A 41 3.67 23.50 2.55
CA VAL A 41 3.35 24.32 1.39
C VAL A 41 3.92 25.71 1.64
N PRO A 42 5.14 26.01 1.18
CA PRO A 42 5.67 27.35 1.21
C PRO A 42 5.13 28.20 0.06
N VAL A 43 4.70 29.42 0.37
CA VAL A 43 4.29 30.43 -0.63
C VAL A 43 5.52 31.07 -1.29
N GLY A 44 6.63 31.19 -0.55
CA GLY A 44 7.90 31.70 -1.05
C GLY A 44 8.85 30.60 -1.56
N ALA A 45 10.10 30.98 -1.84
CA ALA A 45 11.13 30.04 -2.25
C ALA A 45 11.49 29.06 -1.11
N ALA A 46 11.66 27.78 -1.45
CA ALA A 46 12.09 26.73 -0.53
C ALA A 46 13.58 26.42 -0.69
N THR A 47 14.39 26.83 0.29
CA THR A 47 15.81 26.52 0.35
C THR A 47 16.01 25.28 1.19
N ILE A 48 16.22 24.14 0.55
CA ILE A 48 16.56 22.87 1.19
C ILE A 48 18.08 22.73 1.20
N GLY A 49 18.66 22.59 2.39
CA GLY A 49 20.07 22.23 2.56
C GLY A 49 20.32 20.74 2.37
N ASP A 50 21.56 20.40 2.03
CA ASP A 50 21.95 19.01 1.74
C ASP A 50 21.79 18.07 2.94
N GLY A 51 21.46 16.82 2.64
CA GLY A 51 21.29 15.77 3.64
C GLY A 51 19.98 15.84 4.40
N LEU A 52 18.90 16.34 3.78
CA LEU A 52 17.56 16.34 4.36
C LEU A 52 17.11 14.90 4.64
N LYS A 53 16.70 14.63 5.88
CA LYS A 53 16.11 13.35 6.28
C LYS A 53 14.60 13.50 6.44
N VAL A 54 13.83 12.60 5.84
CA VAL A 54 12.38 12.53 6.00
C VAL A 54 12.07 11.22 6.72
N LEU A 55 11.64 11.32 7.98
CA LEU A 55 11.13 10.19 8.74
C LEU A 55 9.63 10.07 8.53
N VAL A 56 9.23 8.92 7.99
CA VAL A 56 7.84 8.64 7.61
C VAL A 56 7.25 7.57 8.52
N THR A 57 6.17 7.91 9.19
CA THR A 57 5.36 6.96 9.96
C THR A 57 4.10 6.63 9.17
N VAL A 58 3.92 5.37 8.78
CA VAL A 58 2.73 4.94 8.03
C VAL A 58 1.73 4.32 9.00
N THR A 59 0.52 4.87 9.04
CA THR A 59 -0.56 4.41 9.94
C THR A 59 -1.73 3.77 9.20
N GLY A 60 -1.84 3.98 7.89
CA GLY A 60 -2.90 3.41 7.06
C GLY A 60 -2.36 2.66 5.84
N PRO A 61 -3.24 1.99 5.07
CA PRO A 61 -2.85 1.26 3.88
C PRO A 61 -2.50 2.23 2.74
N ILE A 62 -1.25 2.16 2.26
CA ILE A 62 -0.77 2.87 1.07
C ILE A 62 -0.40 1.87 -0.02
N ALA A 63 -0.50 2.27 -1.29
CA ALA A 63 -0.11 1.46 -2.44
C ALA A 63 1.36 1.71 -2.84
N ASN A 64 2.01 0.69 -3.42
CA ASN A 64 3.36 0.81 -3.94
C ASN A 64 3.35 1.74 -5.17
N GLY A 65 4.39 2.55 -5.35
CA GLY A 65 4.47 3.54 -6.41
C GLY A 65 3.72 4.84 -6.12
N THR A 66 3.05 4.95 -4.96
CA THR A 66 2.43 6.22 -4.56
C THR A 66 3.52 7.23 -4.25
N SER A 67 3.42 8.41 -4.87
CA SER A 67 4.31 9.54 -4.63
C SER A 67 3.66 10.56 -3.70
N PHE A 68 4.45 11.11 -2.79
CA PHE A 68 4.03 12.09 -1.80
C PHE A 68 4.95 13.30 -1.87
N ASN A 69 4.34 14.48 -2.00
CA ASN A 69 5.06 15.75 -2.01
C ASN A 69 5.10 16.27 -0.58
N ILE A 70 6.20 15.98 0.13
CA ILE A 70 6.37 16.40 1.53
C ILE A 70 6.61 17.90 1.61
N VAL A 71 7.30 18.47 0.63
CA VAL A 71 7.44 19.91 0.44
C VAL A 71 6.96 20.23 -0.96
N ASP A 72 5.87 20.98 -1.05
CA ASP A 72 5.25 21.40 -2.32
C ASP A 72 5.61 22.87 -2.58
N ALA A 73 6.85 23.08 -3.02
CA ALA A 73 7.39 24.40 -3.31
C ALA A 73 7.31 24.71 -4.81
N THR A 74 6.98 25.96 -5.14
CA THR A 74 6.95 26.45 -6.53
C THR A 74 8.34 26.87 -7.04
N SER A 75 9.27 27.21 -6.13
CA SER A 75 10.63 27.67 -6.47
C SER A 75 11.59 27.38 -5.30
N GLY A 76 12.88 27.18 -5.56
CA GLY A 76 13.81 26.79 -4.51
C GLY A 76 15.12 26.16 -4.99
N THR A 77 15.79 25.44 -4.09
CA THR A 77 17.04 24.72 -4.39
C THR A 77 16.80 23.43 -5.16
N THR A 78 17.61 23.21 -6.19
CA THR A 78 17.60 21.99 -7.02
C THR A 78 18.88 21.20 -6.79
N GLY A 79 18.76 19.87 -6.77
CA GLY A 79 19.90 18.95 -6.64
C GLY A 79 20.25 18.58 -5.21
N SER A 80 19.47 19.00 -4.22
CA SER A 80 19.77 18.70 -2.83
C SER A 80 19.43 17.25 -2.48
N THR A 81 20.28 16.62 -1.70
CA THR A 81 20.13 15.20 -1.33
C THR A 81 19.04 15.03 -0.27
N VAL A 82 18.06 14.18 -0.57
CA VAL A 82 16.98 13.82 0.35
C VAL A 82 17.05 12.33 0.62
N THR A 83 16.90 11.94 1.89
CA THR A 83 16.78 10.54 2.30
C THR A 83 15.44 10.36 2.98
N ALA A 84 14.60 9.47 2.46
CA ALA A 84 13.37 9.06 3.13
C ALA A 84 13.60 7.75 3.87
N THR A 85 13.16 7.68 5.13
CA THR A 85 13.26 6.49 5.96
C THR A 85 11.93 6.27 6.64
N SER A 86 11.41 5.04 6.59
CA SER A 86 10.22 4.70 7.36
C SER A 86 10.58 4.19 8.75
N ASN A 87 9.80 4.57 9.75
CA ASN A 87 9.85 3.93 11.06
C ASN A 87 9.11 2.58 11.09
N THR A 88 8.35 2.26 10.04
CA THR A 88 7.63 1.00 9.92
C THR A 88 8.36 0.05 8.99
N LEU A 89 8.68 -1.15 9.46
CA LEU A 89 9.42 -2.17 8.69
C LEU A 89 8.69 -2.67 7.43
N ARG A 90 7.42 -2.30 7.26
CA ARG A 90 6.58 -2.73 6.15
C ARG A 90 6.62 -1.79 4.95
N TYR A 91 7.22 -0.61 5.06
CA TYR A 91 7.22 0.36 3.97
C TYR A 91 8.62 0.88 3.71
N ALA A 92 9.07 0.80 2.46
CA ALA A 92 10.28 1.47 2.01
C ALA A 92 9.93 2.67 1.13
N PHE A 93 10.68 3.75 1.29
CA PHE A 93 10.54 4.96 0.51
C PHE A 93 11.86 5.28 -0.17
N SER A 94 11.77 5.74 -1.41
CA SER A 94 12.87 6.38 -2.11
C SER A 94 12.56 7.87 -2.25
N ALA A 95 13.55 8.71 -2.01
CA ALA A 95 13.42 10.15 -2.22
C ALA A 95 14.17 10.55 -3.49
N ALA A 96 13.54 11.38 -4.31
CA ALA A 96 14.20 12.02 -5.43
C ALA A 96 14.97 13.27 -4.94
N PRO A 97 16.08 13.66 -5.58
CA PRO A 97 16.73 14.92 -5.29
C PRO A 97 15.77 16.09 -5.51
N THR A 98 15.96 17.18 -4.76
CA THR A 98 15.03 18.31 -4.81
C THR A 98 15.02 18.94 -6.20
N THR A 99 13.84 19.35 -6.66
CA THR A 99 13.68 20.13 -7.90
C THR A 99 12.90 21.38 -7.56
N ALA A 100 13.51 22.56 -7.71
CA ALA A 100 12.89 23.83 -7.32
C ALA A 100 12.38 23.84 -5.85
N GLY A 101 13.12 23.19 -4.94
CA GLY A 101 12.74 23.06 -3.52
C GLY A 101 11.66 22.01 -3.22
N LEU A 102 11.13 21.34 -4.25
CA LEU A 102 10.16 20.27 -4.11
C LEU A 102 10.84 19.01 -3.55
N VAL A 103 10.26 18.45 -2.48
CA VAL A 103 10.70 17.20 -1.88
C VAL A 103 9.64 16.13 -2.13
N ARG A 104 9.95 15.21 -3.04
CA ARG A 104 9.07 14.08 -3.39
C ARG A 104 9.66 12.77 -2.92
N ILE A 105 8.84 11.99 -2.24
CA ILE A 105 9.14 10.61 -1.86
C ILE A 105 8.19 9.66 -2.60
N THR A 106 8.67 8.48 -2.95
CA THR A 106 7.90 7.45 -3.62
C THR A 106 8.00 6.16 -2.82
N THR A 107 6.87 5.49 -2.62
CA THR A 107 6.81 4.20 -1.93
C THR A 107 7.36 3.12 -2.86
N THR A 108 8.44 2.45 -2.47
CA THR A 108 9.12 1.44 -3.31
C THR A 108 8.88 0.01 -2.87
N GLN A 109 8.57 -0.23 -1.59
CA GLN A 109 8.28 -1.57 -1.09
C GLN A 109 7.06 -1.57 -0.18
N ILE A 110 6.21 -2.56 -0.43
CA ILE A 110 5.21 -3.06 0.50
C ILE A 110 5.43 -4.57 0.44
N PRO A 111 5.88 -5.24 1.52
CA PRO A 111 5.83 -6.68 1.53
C PRO A 111 4.35 -7.04 1.38
N LEU A 112 4.01 -7.67 0.25
CA LEU A 112 2.78 -8.41 0.10
C LEU A 112 2.71 -9.33 1.32
N VAL A 113 1.73 -9.10 2.20
CA VAL A 113 1.29 -10.21 3.02
C VAL A 113 0.69 -11.16 2.00
N ASP A 114 1.40 -12.24 1.68
CA ASP A 114 0.79 -13.36 1.00
C ASP A 114 -0.40 -13.77 1.85
N VAL A 115 -1.60 -13.33 1.47
CA VAL A 115 -2.82 -14.02 1.87
C VAL A 115 -2.79 -15.31 1.05
N VAL A 116 -2.04 -16.30 1.51
CA VAL A 116 -2.22 -17.68 1.07
C VAL A 116 -3.58 -18.10 1.63
N THR A 117 -4.64 -17.81 0.89
CA THR A 117 -5.86 -18.61 1.03
C THR A 117 -5.46 -20.02 0.60
N PRO A 118 -5.57 -21.06 1.45
CA PRO A 118 -5.49 -22.42 0.93
C PRO A 118 -6.65 -22.58 -0.06
N VAL A 119 -6.36 -22.66 -1.35
CA VAL A 119 -7.29 -23.25 -2.31
C VAL A 119 -7.41 -24.71 -1.89
N VAL A 120 -8.48 -25.02 -1.18
CA VAL A 120 -8.96 -26.39 -1.03
C VAL A 120 -9.47 -26.79 -2.40
N THR A 121 -8.64 -27.50 -3.16
CA THR A 121 -9.06 -28.17 -4.38
C THR A 121 -10.15 -29.17 -4.00
N PRO A 122 -11.40 -29.05 -4.49
CA PRO A 122 -12.40 -30.07 -4.25
C PRO A 122 -11.92 -31.40 -4.87
N PRO A 123 -12.11 -32.54 -4.18
CA PRO A 123 -11.70 -33.83 -4.73
C PRO A 123 -12.45 -34.10 -6.04
N VAL A 124 -11.69 -34.30 -7.11
CA VAL A 124 -12.20 -34.80 -8.39
C VAL A 124 -12.78 -36.20 -8.14
N VAL A 125 -14.08 -36.38 -8.35
CA VAL A 125 -14.72 -37.70 -8.39
C VAL A 125 -14.35 -38.35 -9.73
N PRO A 126 -13.58 -39.47 -9.75
CA PRO A 126 -13.26 -40.17 -10.98
C PRO A 126 -14.51 -40.84 -11.57
N GLY A 127 -14.64 -40.72 -12.89
CA GLY A 127 -15.83 -41.05 -13.66
C GLY A 127 -16.32 -42.50 -13.52
N VAL A 128 -17.65 -42.63 -13.50
CA VAL A 128 -18.35 -43.89 -13.71
C VAL A 128 -18.35 -44.18 -15.22
N PRO A 129 -17.88 -45.35 -15.70
CA PRO A 129 -17.92 -45.68 -17.11
C PRO A 129 -19.35 -46.00 -17.55
N VAL A 130 -19.84 -45.28 -18.56
CA VAL A 130 -21.08 -45.62 -19.28
C VAL A 130 -20.78 -46.80 -20.21
N VAL A 131 -21.38 -47.96 -19.94
CA VAL A 131 -21.38 -49.10 -20.86
C VAL A 131 -22.68 -49.06 -21.69
N PRO A 132 -22.61 -48.98 -23.03
CA PRO A 132 -23.79 -49.07 -23.89
C PRO A 132 -24.10 -50.54 -24.20
N GLY A 133 -25.34 -50.98 -23.94
CA GLY A 133 -25.80 -52.32 -24.37
C GLY A 133 -27.15 -52.75 -23.81
N PHE A 134 -28.24 -52.41 -24.52
CA PHE A 134 -29.47 -53.23 -24.55
C PHE A 134 -29.17 -54.51 -25.38
N PRO A 135 -29.82 -55.69 -25.18
CA PRO A 135 -31.28 -55.82 -25.13
C PRO A 135 -31.90 -56.96 -24.25
N SER A 136 -33.19 -56.78 -23.93
CA SER A 136 -34.28 -57.76 -23.68
C SER A 136 -34.00 -59.15 -23.08
N LEU A 137 -34.66 -59.53 -21.97
CA LEU A 137 -35.52 -60.72 -21.85
C LEU A 137 -36.25 -60.87 -20.47
N ARG A 138 -37.56 -61.11 -20.55
CA ARG A 138 -38.43 -61.95 -19.68
C ARG A 138 -38.68 -61.57 -18.20
N ARG A 139 -39.86 -60.95 -17.99
CA ARG A 139 -41.06 -61.55 -17.36
C ARG A 139 -40.83 -62.36 -16.07
N SER A 140 -41.28 -61.84 -14.92
CA SER A 140 -42.33 -62.47 -14.08
C SER A 140 -42.47 -61.73 -12.74
N VAL A 141 -43.30 -60.69 -12.70
CA VAL A 141 -43.89 -60.24 -11.43
C VAL A 141 -44.89 -61.32 -11.02
N ARG A 142 -44.57 -62.07 -9.97
CA ARG A 142 -45.49 -63.01 -9.32
C ARG A 142 -45.85 -62.42 -7.97
N CYS A 143 -47.10 -62.00 -7.85
CA CYS A 143 -47.75 -61.53 -6.62
C CYS A 143 -47.69 -62.60 -5.52
N CYS A 144 -47.70 -62.18 -4.25
CA CYS A 144 -48.71 -62.59 -3.26
C CYS A 144 -48.62 -61.79 -1.93
N PRO A 145 -49.71 -61.73 -1.12
CA PRO A 145 -50.15 -60.55 -0.37
C PRO A 145 -50.41 -60.79 1.16
N SER A 146 -50.84 -59.76 1.91
CA SER A 146 -51.83 -59.78 3.03
C SER A 146 -51.74 -58.45 3.83
N SER A 147 -52.70 -57.53 3.79
CA SER A 147 -54.04 -57.44 4.45
C SER A 147 -54.01 -57.09 5.95
N SER A 148 -54.42 -55.86 6.28
CA SER A 148 -54.56 -55.21 7.61
C SER A 148 -55.62 -55.82 8.54
N PRO A 149 -55.54 -55.56 9.86
CA PRO A 149 -56.66 -55.70 10.79
C PRO A 149 -57.13 -54.34 11.36
N ARG A 150 -58.37 -53.91 11.04
CA ARG A 150 -59.41 -53.43 11.97
C ARG A 150 -60.58 -52.81 11.21
#